data_AF-A0A7C5HVS4-F1
#
_entry.id   AF-A0A7C5HVS4-F1
#
_cell.length_a   1.000
_cell.length_b   1.000
_cell.length_c   1.000
_cell.angle_alpha   90.00
_cell.angle_beta   90.00
_cell.angle_gamma   90.00
#
_symmetry.space_group_name_H-M   'P 1'
#
loop_
_entity.id
_entity.type
_entity.pdbx_description
1 polymer ?
#
loop_
_entity_poly.entity_id
_entity_poly.type
_entity_poly.pdbx_seq_one_letter_code
_entity_poly.pdbx_strand_id
1 'polypeptide(L)'
;MAEPKSFKKRKLIIGIMAGEPEVFSMAQEELGNLFGSIDMESNFFPFTYTDYYSKQMGGASLMRKFISFDTLVDPETLSEIKITTNRIEEKIRIDFQSPHRIVNIDPGVINDSSLIMATVKDFAHRIPLQKGIY
;
A
#
# COMPACT_ATOMS: atom_id res chain seq x y z
N MET A 1 22.71 25.92 16.38
CA MET A 1 22.64 24.95 15.26
C MET A 1 21.18 24.86 14.80
N ALA A 2 20.88 24.21 13.68
CA ALA A 2 19.48 23.88 13.36
C ALA A 2 19.05 22.68 14.22
N GLU A 3 17.88 22.76 14.83
CA GLU A 3 17.30 21.69 15.64
C GLU A 3 16.33 20.85 14.79
N PRO A 4 16.27 19.52 14.98
CA PRO A 4 15.27 18.68 14.33
C PRO A 4 13.86 19.07 14.80
N LYS A 5 12.88 18.94 13.91
CA LYS A 5 11.47 19.23 14.18
C LYS A 5 10.63 18.07 13.69
N SER A 6 9.58 17.72 14.44
CA SER A 6 8.58 16.74 14.01
C SER A 6 8.03 17.10 12.63
N PHE A 7 7.78 16.10 11.80
CA PHE A 7 7.26 16.34 10.46
C PHE A 7 5.84 16.90 10.51
N LYS A 8 5.51 17.84 9.62
CA LYS A 8 4.10 18.11 9.30
C LYS A 8 3.52 16.79 8.77
N LYS A 9 2.40 16.33 9.32
CA LYS A 9 1.68 15.14 8.88
C LYS A 9 1.35 15.15 7.36
N ARG A 10 1.08 13.98 6.82
CA ARG A 10 0.89 13.71 5.39
C ARG A 10 -0.37 12.89 5.13
N LYS A 11 -0.89 12.99 3.92
CA LYS A 11 -2.02 12.19 3.46
C LYS A 11 -1.51 10.78 3.17
N LEU A 12 -2.08 9.76 3.82
CA LEU A 12 -1.80 8.36 3.47
C LEU A 12 -2.55 8.03 2.17
N ILE A 13 -1.83 7.48 1.20
CA ILE A 13 -2.37 6.93 -0.05
C ILE A 13 -1.89 5.49 -0.18
N ILE A 14 -2.77 4.58 -0.58
CA ILE A 14 -2.45 3.16 -0.75
C ILE A 14 -2.87 2.71 -2.14
N GLY A 15 -1.94 2.10 -2.87
CA GLY A 15 -2.25 1.32 -4.06
C GLY A 15 -2.60 -0.11 -3.67
N ILE A 16 -3.81 -0.56 -4.00
CA ILE A 16 -4.26 -1.95 -3.87
C ILE A 16 -4.32 -2.57 -5.27
N MET A 17 -3.78 -3.77 -5.44
CA MET A 17 -3.85 -4.54 -6.68
C MET A 17 -4.20 -6.01 -6.37
N ALA A 18 -5.23 -6.53 -7.03
CA ALA A 18 -5.77 -7.88 -6.83
C ALA A 18 -6.50 -8.37 -8.10
N GLY A 19 -6.80 -9.67 -8.16
CA GLY A 19 -7.58 -10.27 -9.25
C GLY A 19 -9.10 -10.33 -9.02
N GLU A 20 -9.54 -10.22 -7.77
CA GLU A 20 -10.93 -10.51 -7.35
C GLU A 20 -11.55 -9.33 -6.59
N PRO A 21 -12.83 -8.96 -6.83
CA PRO A 21 -13.50 -7.85 -6.12
C PRO A 21 -13.57 -8.02 -4.60
N GLU A 22 -13.80 -9.23 -4.11
CA GLU A 22 -13.92 -9.59 -2.70
C GLU A 22 -12.63 -9.27 -1.94
N VAL A 23 -11.48 -9.50 -2.59
CA VAL A 23 -10.14 -9.21 -2.07
C VAL A 23 -9.91 -7.71 -1.91
N PHE A 24 -10.49 -6.87 -2.79
CA PHE A 24 -10.48 -5.41 -2.59
C PHE A 24 -11.33 -5.00 -1.39
N SER A 25 -12.54 -5.55 -1.24
CA SER A 25 -13.42 -5.22 -0.11
C SER A 25 -12.77 -5.56 1.23
N MET A 26 -12.20 -6.76 1.37
CA MET A 26 -11.50 -7.19 2.59
C MET A 26 -10.25 -6.32 2.86
N ALA A 27 -9.48 -5.98 1.83
CA ALA A 27 -8.34 -5.07 2.00
C ALA A 27 -8.78 -3.66 2.42
N GLN A 28 -9.88 -3.13 1.85
CA GLN A 28 -10.41 -1.82 2.23
C GLN A 28 -10.94 -1.79 3.68
N GLU A 29 -11.58 -2.87 4.14
CA GLU A 29 -12.05 -3.02 5.53
C GLU A 29 -10.87 -3.06 6.53
N GLU A 30 -9.89 -3.94 6.32
CA GLU A 30 -8.70 -4.06 7.17
C GLU A 30 -7.92 -2.74 7.26
N LEU A 31 -7.78 -2.03 6.13
CA LEU A 31 -7.07 -0.75 6.08
C LEU A 31 -7.87 0.39 6.73
N GLY A 32 -9.20 0.42 6.56
CA GLY A 32 -10.06 1.42 7.22
C GLY A 32 -10.04 1.29 8.74
N ASN A 33 -10.13 0.05 9.24
CA ASN A 33 -10.04 -0.28 10.67
C ASN A 33 -8.70 0.14 11.32
N LEU A 34 -7.63 0.33 10.54
CA LEU A 34 -6.29 0.71 11.02
C LEU A 34 -5.93 2.18 10.78
N PHE A 35 -6.44 2.80 9.71
CA PHE A 35 -5.97 4.11 9.24
C PHE A 35 -7.04 5.21 9.17
N GLY A 36 -8.28 4.91 9.57
CA GLY A 36 -9.40 5.87 9.57
C GLY A 36 -10.34 5.69 8.38
N SER A 37 -11.26 6.63 8.18
CA SER A 37 -12.25 6.52 7.10
C SER A 37 -11.56 6.68 5.74
N ILE A 38 -11.85 5.80 4.79
CA ILE A 38 -11.48 6.02 3.39
C ILE A 38 -12.28 7.21 2.89
N ASP A 39 -11.59 8.25 2.39
CA ASP A 39 -12.19 9.54 2.03
C ASP A 39 -12.10 9.87 0.53
N MET A 40 -11.17 9.24 -0.18
CA MET A 40 -11.11 9.25 -1.65
C MET A 40 -10.77 7.86 -2.17
N GLU A 41 -11.41 7.50 -3.28
CA GLU A 41 -11.19 6.25 -3.99
C GLU A 41 -11.06 6.53 -5.49
N SER A 42 -10.11 5.87 -6.16
CA SER A 42 -10.03 5.92 -7.61
C SER A 42 -11.02 4.94 -8.26
N ASN A 43 -11.31 5.17 -9.54
CA ASN A 43 -11.77 4.11 -10.42
C ASN A 43 -10.81 2.91 -10.40
N PHE A 44 -11.30 1.73 -10.74
CA PHE A 44 -10.45 0.57 -11.01
C PHE A 44 -9.72 0.73 -12.35
N PHE A 45 -8.44 0.40 -12.38
CA PHE A 45 -7.59 0.40 -13.57
C PHE A 45 -7.12 -1.03 -13.88
N PRO A 46 -7.25 -1.54 -15.12
CA PRO A 46 -6.57 -2.78 -15.51
C PRO A 46 -5.04 -2.64 -15.37
N PHE A 47 -4.39 -3.65 -14.79
CA PHE A 47 -2.93 -3.69 -14.66
C PHE A 47 -2.33 -4.62 -15.72
N THR A 48 -2.00 -4.05 -16.87
CA THR A 48 -1.45 -4.76 -18.05
C THR A 48 0.06 -4.56 -18.24
N TYR A 49 0.74 -3.91 -17.30
CA TYR A 49 2.11 -3.43 -17.49
C TYR A 49 3.20 -4.52 -17.44
N THR A 50 3.01 -5.60 -16.68
CA THR A 50 3.99 -6.69 -16.56
C THR A 50 3.35 -8.01 -16.11
N ASP A 51 3.74 -9.13 -16.72
CA ASP A 51 3.34 -10.48 -16.27
C ASP A 51 3.95 -10.93 -14.94
N TYR A 52 4.83 -10.12 -14.33
CA TYR A 52 5.48 -10.45 -13.06
C TYR A 52 4.45 -10.71 -11.95
N TYR A 53 3.43 -9.85 -11.86
CA TYR A 53 2.40 -9.97 -10.83
C TYR A 53 1.38 -11.04 -11.15
N SER A 54 0.91 -11.19 -12.41
CA SER A 54 -0.01 -12.27 -12.76
C SER A 54 0.61 -13.64 -12.46
N LYS A 55 1.91 -13.85 -12.73
CA LYS A 55 2.65 -15.07 -12.35
C LYS A 55 2.78 -15.28 -10.84
N GLN A 56 2.80 -14.22 -10.03
CA GLN A 56 2.77 -14.31 -8.56
C GLN A 56 1.36 -14.50 -7.98
N MET A 57 0.32 -14.28 -8.80
CA MET A 57 -1.08 -14.13 -8.39
C MET A 57 -2.00 -15.04 -9.24
N GLY A 58 -1.58 -16.28 -9.49
CA GLY A 58 -2.40 -17.34 -10.08
C GLY A 58 -2.76 -17.19 -11.57
N GLY A 59 -2.23 -16.18 -12.26
CA GLY A 59 -2.56 -15.87 -13.66
C GLY A 59 -3.79 -14.97 -13.84
N ALA A 60 -4.35 -14.42 -12.75
CA ALA A 60 -5.54 -13.57 -12.81
C ALA A 60 -5.33 -12.26 -13.59
N SER A 61 -6.41 -11.75 -14.19
CA SER A 61 -6.47 -10.39 -14.75
C SER A 61 -6.48 -9.37 -13.62
N LEU A 62 -5.32 -8.79 -13.34
CA LEU A 62 -5.17 -7.88 -12.20
C LEU A 62 -5.82 -6.52 -12.46
N MET A 63 -6.60 -6.06 -11.49
CA MET A 63 -7.06 -4.69 -11.38
C MET A 63 -6.22 -3.96 -10.33
N ARG A 64 -6.15 -2.63 -10.41
CA ARG A 64 -5.51 -1.77 -9.41
C ARG A 64 -6.44 -0.60 -9.06
N LYS A 65 -6.44 -0.21 -7.79
CA LYS A 65 -7.20 0.91 -7.24
C LYS A 65 -6.32 1.70 -6.27
N PHE A 66 -6.54 2.99 -6.14
CA PHE A 66 -5.91 3.84 -5.13
C PHE A 66 -6.96 4.33 -4.15
N ILE A 67 -6.61 4.35 -2.87
CA ILE A 67 -7.45 4.89 -1.79
C ILE A 67 -6.65 5.86 -0.92
N SER A 68 -7.33 6.82 -0.29
CA SER A 68 -6.76 7.66 0.77
C SER A 68 -7.70 7.76 1.97
N PHE A 69 -7.14 8.21 3.10
CA PHE A 69 -7.82 8.24 4.39
C PHE A 69 -7.98 9.67 4.91
N ASP A 70 -9.08 9.93 5.63
CA ASP A 70 -9.34 11.21 6.30
C ASP A 70 -8.18 11.64 7.23
N THR A 71 -7.59 10.66 7.91
CA THR A 71 -6.61 10.83 8.96
C THR A 71 -5.20 10.98 8.41
N LEU A 72 -4.56 12.10 8.72
CA LEU A 72 -3.18 12.36 8.34
C LEU A 72 -2.19 11.60 9.25
N VAL A 73 -1.27 10.88 8.62
CA VAL A 73 -0.20 10.11 9.28
C VAL A 73 1.07 10.93 9.44
N ASP A 74 1.94 10.57 10.37
CA ASP A 74 3.31 11.08 10.39
C ASP A 74 4.14 10.32 9.33
N PRO A 75 4.89 10.98 8.44
CA PRO A 75 5.73 10.28 7.46
C PRO A 75 6.82 9.39 8.09
N GLU A 76 7.22 9.60 9.35
CA GLU A 76 8.18 8.71 10.03
C GLU A 76 7.65 7.27 10.17
N THR A 77 6.33 7.08 10.30
CA THR A 77 5.74 5.74 10.49
C THR A 77 5.58 4.95 9.18
N LEU A 78 5.95 5.51 8.02
CA LEU A 78 5.73 4.88 6.71
C LEU A 78 6.37 3.48 6.58
N SER A 79 7.55 3.26 7.19
CA SER A 79 8.15 1.92 7.30
C SER A 79 7.25 0.93 8.04
N GLU A 80 6.60 1.38 9.11
CA GLU A 80 5.73 0.55 9.95
C GLU A 80 4.41 0.28 9.24
N ILE A 81 3.86 1.29 8.55
CA ILE A 81 2.69 1.14 7.67
C ILE A 81 2.98 0.08 6.61
N LYS A 82 4.15 0.09 5.94
CA LYS A 82 4.49 -0.96 4.94
C LYS A 82 4.64 -2.36 5.55
N ILE A 83 5.21 -2.47 6.75
CA ILE A 83 5.29 -3.75 7.47
C ILE A 83 3.88 -4.26 7.84
N THR A 84 2.99 -3.37 8.27
CA THR A 84 1.59 -3.70 8.58
C THR A 84 0.81 -4.10 7.32
N THR A 85 0.91 -3.36 6.21
CA THR A 85 0.20 -3.73 4.98
C THR A 85 0.69 -5.06 4.40
N ASN A 86 2.00 -5.36 4.46
CA ASN A 86 2.52 -6.68 4.09
C ASN A 86 1.93 -7.83 4.95
N ARG A 87 1.55 -7.56 6.21
CA ARG A 87 0.90 -8.57 7.08
C ARG A 87 -0.60 -8.71 6.76
N ILE A 88 -1.26 -7.65 6.30
CA ILE A 88 -2.62 -7.71 5.76
C ILE A 88 -2.64 -8.54 4.47
N GLU A 89 -1.67 -8.38 3.57
CA GLU A 89 -1.53 -9.23 2.36
C GLU A 89 -1.46 -10.72 2.71
N GLU A 90 -0.67 -11.08 3.73
CA GLU A 90 -0.48 -12.46 4.18
C GLU A 90 -1.71 -13.00 4.93
N LYS A 91 -2.39 -12.19 5.74
CA LYS A 91 -3.67 -12.55 6.35
C LYS A 91 -4.71 -12.88 5.27
N ILE A 92 -4.92 -11.96 4.32
CA ILE A 92 -5.90 -12.12 3.23
C ILE A 92 -5.57 -13.37 2.40
N ARG A 93 -4.27 -13.66 2.16
CA ARG A 93 -3.85 -14.91 1.52
C ARG A 93 -4.30 -16.17 2.29
N ILE A 94 -4.13 -16.15 3.62
CA ILE A 94 -4.48 -17.28 4.50
C ILE A 94 -6.01 -17.45 4.58
N ASP A 95 -6.76 -16.36 4.72
CA ASP A 95 -8.22 -16.39 4.83
C ASP A 95 -8.89 -16.94 3.55
N PHE A 96 -8.34 -16.61 2.38
CA PHE A 96 -8.71 -17.20 1.08
C PHE A 96 -8.04 -18.57 0.79
N GLN A 97 -7.26 -19.12 1.72
CA GLN A 97 -6.56 -20.40 1.62
C GLN A 97 -5.62 -20.52 0.40
N SER A 98 -5.14 -19.40 -0.14
CA SER A 98 -4.40 -19.39 -1.41
C SER A 98 -2.94 -19.80 -1.24
N PRO A 99 -2.38 -20.66 -2.12
CA PRO A 99 -0.96 -21.00 -2.14
C PRO A 99 -0.07 -19.85 -2.66
N HIS A 100 -0.67 -18.76 -3.15
CA HIS A 100 0.00 -17.66 -3.83
C HIS A 100 -0.49 -16.31 -3.30
N ARG A 101 0.27 -15.22 -3.52
CA ARG A 101 -0.15 -13.86 -3.14
C ARG A 101 -1.41 -13.50 -3.94
N ILE A 102 -2.46 -12.98 -3.32
CA ILE A 102 -3.69 -12.57 -4.02
C ILE A 102 -3.97 -11.06 -3.99
N VAL A 103 -3.25 -10.34 -3.12
CA VAL A 103 -3.31 -8.87 -3.04
C VAL A 103 -1.91 -8.28 -2.85
N ASN A 104 -1.70 -7.10 -3.43
CA ASN A 104 -0.54 -6.24 -3.23
C ASN A 104 -1.03 -4.89 -2.69
N ILE A 105 -0.51 -4.48 -1.53
CA ILE A 105 -0.89 -3.28 -0.79
C ILE A 105 0.35 -2.43 -0.56
N ASP A 106 0.54 -1.44 -1.43
CA ASP A 106 1.70 -0.53 -1.42
C ASP A 106 1.29 0.86 -0.90
N PRO A 107 1.53 1.17 0.39
CA PRO A 107 1.34 2.49 0.97
C PRO A 107 2.41 3.50 0.54
N GLY A 108 2.00 4.77 0.58
CA GLY A 108 2.86 5.93 0.45
C GLY A 108 2.27 7.17 1.12
N VAL A 109 3.08 8.21 1.25
CA VAL A 109 2.66 9.52 1.75
C VAL A 109 2.64 10.54 0.63
N ILE A 110 1.58 11.34 0.55
CA ILE A 110 1.42 12.41 -0.45
C ILE A 110 1.21 13.77 0.21
N ASN A 111 1.67 14.81 -0.49
CA ASN A 111 1.44 16.23 -0.24
C ASN A 111 1.66 17.03 -1.53
N ASP A 112 1.36 18.32 -1.45
CA ASP A 112 1.38 19.33 -2.51
C ASP A 112 2.64 19.32 -3.41
N SER A 113 3.80 18.84 -2.91
CA SER A 113 5.06 18.78 -3.65
C SER A 113 5.69 17.39 -3.82
N SER A 114 5.17 16.32 -3.19
CA SER A 114 5.75 14.98 -3.34
C SER A 114 4.82 13.81 -2.99
N LEU A 115 5.07 12.69 -3.68
CA LEU A 115 4.55 11.35 -3.40
C LEU A 115 5.75 10.42 -3.11
N ILE A 116 5.74 9.75 -1.96
CA ILE A 116 6.79 8.80 -1.55
C ILE A 116 6.13 7.45 -1.28
N MET A 117 6.48 6.42 -2.06
CA MET A 117 5.88 5.08 -2.00
C MET A 117 6.84 4.07 -1.38
N ALA A 118 6.42 3.40 -0.30
CA ALA A 118 7.25 2.47 0.47
C ALA A 118 7.41 1.10 -0.20
N THR A 119 8.62 0.55 -0.17
CA THR A 119 8.97 -0.73 -0.79
C THR A 119 9.95 -1.55 0.05
N VAL A 120 9.96 -2.87 -0.15
CA VAL A 120 10.99 -3.79 0.36
C VAL A 120 12.10 -4.04 -0.68
N LYS A 121 12.04 -3.36 -1.84
CA LYS A 121 12.96 -3.51 -2.98
C LYS A 121 13.79 -2.24 -3.14
N ASP A 122 15.06 -2.31 -2.75
CA ASP A 122 16.05 -1.26 -3.02
C ASP A 122 16.20 -1.03 -4.53
N PHE A 123 16.30 0.23 -4.94
CA PHE A 123 16.57 0.67 -6.31
C PHE A 123 16.98 2.15 -6.33
N ALA A 124 17.70 2.60 -7.36
CA ALA A 124 18.38 3.90 -7.42
C ALA A 124 17.53 5.19 -7.24
N HIS A 125 16.20 5.10 -7.16
CA HIS A 125 15.30 6.23 -6.85
C HIS A 125 14.52 6.08 -5.53
N ARG A 126 14.81 5.03 -4.75
CA ARG A 126 14.14 4.72 -3.48
C ARG A 126 14.86 5.36 -2.32
N ILE A 127 14.12 5.80 -1.33
CA ILE A 127 14.62 6.62 -0.22
C ILE A 127 14.73 5.70 0.98
N PRO A 128 15.94 5.32 1.45
CA PRO A 128 16.07 4.45 2.61
C PRO A 128 15.33 5.05 3.82
N LEU A 129 14.37 4.30 4.35
CA LEU A 129 13.61 4.65 5.55
C LEU A 129 14.20 3.85 6.73
N GLN A 130 13.34 3.29 7.58
CA GLN A 130 13.73 2.40 8.67
C GLN A 130 13.33 0.94 8.37
N LYS A 131 13.87 0.00 9.16
CA LYS A 131 13.43 -1.41 9.22
C LYS A 131 13.50 -2.18 7.88
N GLY A 132 14.42 -1.79 7.00
CA GLY A 132 14.60 -2.43 5.68
C GLY A 132 13.58 -2.00 4.61
N ILE A 133 12.86 -0.89 4.85
CA ILE A 133 11.93 -0.28 3.90
C ILE A 133 12.60 0.92 3.21
N TYR A 134 12.26 1.15 1.93
CA TYR A 134 12.80 2.18 1.02
C TYR A 134 11.69 2.88 0.21
#